data_AF-A0A1B9HWN5-F1
#
_entry.id   AF-A0A1B9HWN5-F1
#
_cell.length_a   1.000
_cell.length_b   1.000
_cell.length_c   1.000
_cell.angle_alpha   90.00
_cell.angle_beta   90.00
_cell.angle_gamma   90.00
#
_symmetry.space_group_name_H-M   'P 1'
#
loop_
_entity.id
_entity.type
_entity.pdbx_description
1 polymer ?
#
loop_
_entity_poly.entity_id
_entity_poly.type
_entity_poly.pdbx_seq_one_letter_code
_entity_poly.pdbx_strand_id
1 'polypeptide(L)'
;MPIAIPAVSSHQVNKMNVLPVDQVHGQVEETSKVLGAGGKELPAPYKSSGNEALDTLAFLHLLEQLKVQKRSGWIREGVKEAESISDHMCRMALMAMMIPQDPAKPLDIPRCVMMALVHDLAEAHVGDITPVEGVPPHVKHQLEEQAMDSFLNEMLGGAGNKDARERFRSLWDEYEARETPESKLVKDLDRVELALQAVEYERSQDIQSLSPFFIGSIPHLENPTIQKWAETLMEERRQLWASRGREKEEQDGLQGVTVGSKVKKPNGI
;
A
#
# COMPACT_ATOMS: atom_id res chain seq x y z
N MET A 1 -24.15 -45.58 -32.56
CA MET A 1 -23.48 -45.94 -31.29
C MET A 1 -23.22 -44.64 -30.53
N PRO A 2 -23.94 -44.34 -29.45
CA PRO A 2 -23.66 -43.18 -28.61
C PRO A 2 -22.59 -43.53 -27.56
N ILE A 3 -21.62 -42.63 -27.42
CA ILE A 3 -20.49 -42.74 -26.49
C ILE A 3 -20.96 -42.35 -25.09
N ALA A 4 -20.71 -43.22 -24.11
CA ALA A 4 -21.09 -43.04 -22.71
C ALA A 4 -20.17 -42.04 -21.98
N ILE A 5 -20.77 -41.18 -21.16
CA ILE A 5 -20.09 -40.29 -20.21
C ILE A 5 -19.99 -41.03 -18.86
N PRO A 6 -18.81 -41.15 -18.23
CA PRO A 6 -18.73 -41.65 -16.86
C PRO A 6 -18.87 -40.52 -15.84
N ALA A 7 -19.70 -40.77 -14.82
CA ALA A 7 -19.90 -39.91 -13.65
C ALA A 7 -18.65 -39.90 -12.75
N VAL A 8 -18.32 -38.74 -12.17
CA VAL A 8 -17.28 -38.62 -11.15
C VAL A 8 -17.90 -38.54 -9.76
N SER A 9 -17.48 -39.50 -8.94
CA SER A 9 -17.83 -39.70 -7.53
C SER A 9 -17.24 -38.62 -6.62
N SER A 10 -18.03 -38.24 -5.60
CA SER A 10 -17.62 -37.45 -4.44
C SER A 10 -16.66 -38.17 -3.48
N HIS A 11 -16.07 -37.38 -2.56
CA HIS A 11 -15.23 -37.72 -1.39
C HIS A 11 -13.72 -37.81 -1.71
N GLN A 12 -12.78 -37.09 -1.06
CA GLN A 12 -12.60 -36.83 0.39
C GLN A 12 -11.66 -35.62 0.62
N VAL A 13 -11.93 -34.79 1.63
CA VAL A 13 -11.04 -33.71 2.10
C VAL A 13 -9.88 -34.33 2.88
N ASN A 14 -8.65 -34.21 2.36
CA ASN A 14 -7.47 -34.67 3.08
C ASN A 14 -6.87 -33.52 3.90
N LYS A 15 -6.69 -33.77 5.20
CA LYS A 15 -6.14 -32.83 6.19
C LYS A 15 -4.71 -32.44 5.81
N MET A 16 -4.40 -31.14 5.82
CA MET A 16 -3.03 -30.65 5.68
C MET A 16 -2.19 -31.13 6.87
N ASN A 17 -1.16 -31.94 6.57
CA ASN A 17 -0.11 -32.29 7.51
C ASN A 17 0.79 -31.07 7.72
N VAL A 18 0.96 -30.66 8.98
CA VAL A 18 1.97 -29.70 9.41
C VAL A 18 3.31 -30.44 9.46
N LEU A 19 4.31 -30.00 8.69
CA LEU A 19 5.66 -30.55 8.77
C LEU A 19 6.49 -29.80 9.82
N PRO A 20 7.32 -30.48 10.63
CA PRO A 20 8.14 -29.84 11.66
C PRO A 20 9.33 -29.08 11.07
N VAL A 21 9.70 -27.99 11.73
CA VAL A 21 10.90 -27.19 11.48
C VAL A 21 12.13 -27.99 11.91
N ASP A 22 13.22 -27.87 11.14
CA ASP A 22 14.55 -28.47 11.33
C ASP A 22 14.82 -29.80 10.61
N GLN A 23 15.08 -29.71 9.28
CA GLN A 23 16.11 -30.48 8.56
C GLN A 23 16.09 -30.14 7.06
N VAL A 24 16.80 -29.08 6.62
CA VAL A 24 17.33 -29.01 5.23
C VAL A 24 18.63 -28.20 5.23
N HIS A 25 19.76 -28.90 5.28
CA HIS A 25 21.03 -28.42 4.73
C HIS A 25 21.32 -29.27 3.48
N GLY A 26 21.17 -28.66 2.30
CA GLY A 26 21.51 -29.29 1.02
C GLY A 26 20.48 -28.99 -0.08
N GLN A 27 20.92 -28.21 -1.07
CA GLN A 27 20.31 -27.99 -2.39
C GLN A 27 18.88 -27.42 -2.39
N VAL A 28 18.77 -26.09 -2.36
CA VAL A 28 17.54 -25.38 -2.74
C VAL A 28 17.56 -25.25 -4.26
N GLU A 29 16.68 -25.99 -4.93
CA GLU A 29 16.37 -25.81 -6.35
C GLU A 29 15.86 -24.38 -6.60
N GLU A 30 16.43 -23.74 -7.60
CA GLU A 30 16.18 -22.37 -8.05
C GLU A 30 14.88 -22.29 -8.88
N THR A 31 13.71 -22.62 -8.31
CA THR A 31 12.41 -22.49 -9.03
C THR A 31 11.18 -22.26 -8.14
N SER A 32 11.29 -21.55 -7.01
CA SER A 32 10.08 -21.04 -6.33
C SER A 32 9.62 -19.77 -7.01
N LYS A 33 8.45 -19.80 -7.68
CA LYS A 33 7.83 -18.60 -8.26
C LYS A 33 7.54 -17.58 -7.16
N VAL A 34 8.08 -16.38 -7.29
CA VAL A 34 7.79 -15.27 -6.36
C VAL A 34 6.50 -14.58 -6.81
N LEU A 35 5.56 -14.39 -5.89
CA LEU A 35 4.26 -13.82 -6.18
C LEU A 35 4.15 -12.41 -5.59
N GLY A 36 3.60 -11.49 -6.37
CA GLY A 36 3.19 -10.15 -5.95
C GLY A 36 1.68 -10.04 -5.72
N ALA A 37 1.16 -8.82 -5.85
CA ALA A 37 -0.25 -8.50 -5.64
C ALA A 37 -1.19 -9.36 -6.51
N GLY A 38 -2.26 -9.83 -5.89
CA GLY A 38 -3.24 -10.74 -6.49
C GLY A 38 -2.72 -12.15 -6.76
N GLY A 39 -1.58 -12.54 -6.17
CA GLY A 39 -0.94 -13.84 -6.41
C GLY A 39 -0.34 -13.96 -7.81
N LYS A 40 -0.05 -12.83 -8.46
CA LYS A 40 0.56 -12.80 -9.80
C LYS A 40 2.05 -13.08 -9.70
N GLU A 41 2.57 -13.90 -10.61
CA GLU A 41 4.01 -14.14 -10.72
C GLU A 41 4.73 -12.84 -11.09
N LEU A 42 5.75 -12.49 -10.32
CA LEU A 42 6.55 -11.31 -10.58
C LEU A 42 7.37 -11.51 -11.86
N PRO A 43 7.50 -10.47 -12.71
CA PRO A 43 8.37 -10.55 -13.87
C PRO A 43 9.81 -10.74 -13.42
N ALA A 44 10.64 -11.32 -14.29
CA ALA A 44 12.05 -11.50 -14.00
C ALA A 44 12.71 -10.14 -13.65
N PRO A 45 13.64 -10.09 -12.68
CA PRO A 45 14.34 -8.87 -12.34
C PRO A 45 15.07 -8.30 -13.55
N TYR A 46 15.03 -6.98 -13.70
CA TYR A 46 15.82 -6.28 -14.71
C TYR A 46 17.32 -6.48 -14.43
N LYS A 47 18.11 -6.65 -15.47
CA LYS A 47 19.57 -6.71 -15.39
C LYS A 47 20.14 -5.55 -16.19
N SER A 48 21.06 -4.81 -15.59
CA SER A 48 21.74 -3.68 -16.23
C SER A 48 22.34 -4.10 -17.57
N SER A 49 22.14 -3.26 -18.58
CA SER A 49 22.76 -3.39 -19.89
C SER A 49 24.22 -2.88 -19.91
N GLY A 50 24.68 -2.24 -18.83
CA GLY A 50 25.93 -1.50 -18.77
C GLY A 50 25.87 -0.14 -19.48
N ASN A 51 24.72 0.22 -20.06
CA ASN A 51 24.48 1.53 -20.67
C ASN A 51 23.54 2.34 -19.79
N GLU A 52 24.10 3.34 -19.10
CA GLU A 52 23.40 4.16 -18.11
C GLU A 52 22.11 4.80 -18.65
N ALA A 53 22.12 5.29 -19.91
CA ALA A 53 20.95 5.92 -20.49
C ALA A 53 19.82 4.91 -20.78
N LEU A 54 20.17 3.71 -21.25
CA LEU A 54 19.19 2.65 -21.49
C LEU A 54 18.61 2.11 -20.17
N ASP A 55 19.46 1.92 -19.17
CA ASP A 55 19.04 1.44 -17.86
C ASP A 55 18.14 2.47 -17.15
N THR A 56 18.49 3.76 -17.23
CA THR A 56 17.64 4.84 -16.73
C THR A 56 16.30 4.89 -17.46
N LEU A 57 16.30 4.70 -18.78
CA LEU A 57 15.07 4.66 -19.56
C LEU A 57 14.18 3.46 -19.17
N ALA A 58 14.78 2.31 -18.83
CA ALA A 58 14.04 1.16 -18.30
C ALA A 58 13.35 1.49 -16.97
N PHE A 59 14.02 2.22 -16.08
CA PHE A 59 13.39 2.75 -14.85
C PHE A 59 12.19 3.65 -15.17
N LEU A 60 12.33 4.58 -16.12
CA LEU A 60 11.24 5.48 -16.50
C LEU A 60 10.05 4.73 -17.12
N HIS A 61 10.29 3.67 -17.90
CA HIS A 61 9.23 2.79 -18.39
C HIS A 61 8.56 2.01 -17.26
N LEU A 62 9.33 1.54 -16.28
CA LEU A 62 8.78 0.87 -15.10
C LEU A 62 7.85 1.80 -14.31
N LEU A 63 8.17 3.11 -14.19
CA LEU A 63 7.30 4.07 -13.48
C LEU A 63 5.90 4.19 -14.09
N GLU A 64 5.69 3.83 -15.37
CA GLU A 64 4.36 3.74 -15.96
C GLU A 64 3.44 2.80 -15.19
N GLN A 65 4.00 1.75 -14.58
CA GLN A 65 3.22 0.77 -13.82
C GLN A 65 2.44 1.43 -12.68
N LEU A 66 2.97 2.48 -12.04
CA LEU A 66 2.25 3.23 -11.01
C LEU A 66 0.99 3.95 -11.54
N LYS A 67 0.94 4.27 -12.84
CA LYS A 67 -0.20 4.93 -13.50
C LYS A 67 -1.30 3.95 -13.91
N VAL A 68 -0.90 2.74 -14.30
CA VAL A 68 -1.83 1.74 -14.83
C VAL A 68 -2.33 0.78 -13.77
N GLN A 69 -1.54 0.52 -12.73
CA GLN A 69 -1.96 -0.29 -11.60
C GLN A 69 -2.96 0.47 -10.75
N LYS A 70 -4.16 -0.09 -10.63
CA LYS A 70 -5.23 0.44 -9.79
C LYS A 70 -5.08 -0.08 -8.38
N ARG A 71 -5.38 0.76 -7.38
CA ARG A 71 -5.29 0.37 -5.98
C ARG A 71 -6.21 -0.82 -5.68
N SER A 72 -5.59 -1.94 -5.28
CA SER A 72 -6.22 -3.26 -5.18
C SER A 72 -7.37 -3.29 -4.18
N GLY A 73 -7.28 -2.47 -3.12
CA GLY A 73 -8.34 -2.33 -2.13
C GLY A 73 -9.68 -1.91 -2.75
N TRP A 74 -9.66 -0.86 -3.58
CA TRP A 74 -10.86 -0.32 -4.23
C TRP A 74 -11.48 -1.32 -5.22
N ILE A 75 -10.63 -1.98 -6.02
CA ILE A 75 -11.08 -2.97 -7.01
C ILE A 75 -11.85 -4.11 -6.32
N ARG A 76 -11.37 -4.58 -5.17
CA ARG A 76 -12.03 -5.65 -4.41
C ARG A 76 -13.41 -5.24 -3.88
N GLU A 77 -13.56 -3.99 -3.43
CA GLU A 77 -14.86 -3.48 -2.98
C GLU A 77 -15.78 -3.06 -4.14
N GLY A 78 -15.40 -3.35 -5.39
CA GLY A 78 -16.23 -3.10 -6.56
C GLY A 78 -16.29 -1.64 -7.00
N VAL A 79 -15.36 -0.80 -6.54
CA VAL A 79 -15.20 0.58 -7.03
C VAL A 79 -14.91 0.55 -8.53
N LYS A 80 -15.70 1.28 -9.30
CA LYS A 80 -15.50 1.47 -10.75
C LYS A 80 -14.48 2.58 -10.98
N GLU A 81 -13.65 2.43 -12.02
CA GLU A 81 -12.62 3.42 -12.37
C GLU A 81 -11.80 3.87 -11.15
N ALA A 82 -11.32 2.88 -10.37
CA ALA A 82 -10.49 3.15 -9.21
C ALA A 82 -9.23 3.96 -9.58
N GLU A 83 -8.74 4.73 -8.63
CA GLU A 83 -7.51 5.51 -8.75
C GLU A 83 -6.30 4.57 -8.95
N SER A 84 -5.27 5.11 -9.60
CA SER A 84 -3.97 4.47 -9.67
C SER A 84 -3.13 4.74 -8.43
N ILE A 85 -2.06 3.97 -8.24
CA ILE A 85 -1.07 4.22 -7.17
C ILE A 85 -0.48 5.64 -7.30
N SER A 86 -0.21 6.08 -8.54
CA SER A 86 0.30 7.42 -8.78
C SER A 86 -0.70 8.55 -8.45
N ASP A 87 -2.01 8.31 -8.57
CA ASP A 87 -3.03 9.29 -8.17
C ASP A 87 -3.01 9.52 -6.66
N HIS A 88 -2.95 8.43 -5.89
CA HIS A 88 -2.80 8.42 -4.43
C HIS A 88 -1.55 9.21 -4.00
N MET A 89 -0.38 8.85 -4.53
CA MET A 89 0.90 9.51 -4.22
C MET A 89 0.88 11.01 -4.59
N CYS A 90 0.22 11.37 -5.70
CA CYS A 90 0.09 12.75 -6.15
C CYS A 90 -0.73 13.58 -5.17
N ARG A 91 -1.88 13.09 -4.73
CA ARG A 91 -2.71 13.82 -3.75
C ARG A 91 -2.01 13.93 -2.40
N MET A 92 -1.32 12.88 -1.94
CA MET A 92 -0.49 12.95 -0.73
C MET A 92 0.59 14.04 -0.81
N ALA A 93 1.28 14.15 -1.95
CA ALA A 93 2.32 15.17 -2.16
C ALA A 93 1.72 16.60 -2.05
N LEU A 94 0.54 16.83 -2.63
CA LEU A 94 -0.17 18.10 -2.48
C LEU A 94 -0.60 18.36 -1.03
N MET A 95 -1.08 17.33 -0.32
CA MET A 95 -1.46 17.45 1.09
C MET A 95 -0.26 17.78 1.98
N ALA A 96 0.93 17.22 1.71
CA ALA A 96 2.16 17.55 2.43
C ALA A 96 2.49 19.05 2.34
N MET A 97 2.26 19.68 1.18
CA MET A 97 2.48 21.12 0.99
C MET A 97 1.51 22.01 1.79
N MET A 98 0.37 21.47 2.20
CA MET A 98 -0.66 22.19 2.97
C MET A 98 -0.40 22.17 4.49
N ILE A 99 0.61 21.42 4.95
CA ILE A 99 0.89 21.27 6.37
C ILE A 99 1.45 22.58 6.95
N PRO A 100 0.75 23.18 7.94
CA PRO A 100 1.22 24.40 8.56
C PRO A 100 2.53 24.14 9.32
N GLN A 101 3.46 25.09 9.23
CA GLN A 101 4.71 25.01 9.96
C GLN A 101 4.53 25.36 11.43
N ASP A 102 5.08 24.53 12.31
CA ASP A 102 5.28 24.84 13.72
C ASP A 102 6.71 25.36 13.91
N PRO A 103 6.93 26.64 14.26
CA PRO A 103 8.27 27.17 14.48
C PRO A 103 9.06 26.44 15.59
N ALA A 104 8.38 25.79 16.53
CA ALA A 104 9.02 25.01 17.59
C ALA A 104 9.42 23.61 17.13
N LYS A 105 8.81 23.09 16.04
CA LYS A 105 9.03 21.77 15.46
C LYS A 105 8.90 21.85 13.94
N PRO A 106 9.84 22.53 13.26
CA PRO A 106 9.77 22.69 11.82
C PRO A 106 9.87 21.33 11.14
N LEU A 107 9.09 21.15 10.08
CA LEU A 107 9.09 19.95 9.24
C LEU A 107 9.74 20.28 7.91
N ASP A 108 10.57 19.38 7.38
CA ASP A 108 11.09 19.51 6.01
C ASP A 108 9.98 19.13 5.00
N ILE A 109 9.15 20.10 4.63
CA ILE A 109 8.06 19.89 3.67
C ILE A 109 8.55 19.39 2.31
N PRO A 110 9.61 19.95 1.70
CA PRO A 110 10.19 19.36 0.50
C PRO A 110 10.52 17.87 0.66
N ARG A 111 11.09 17.46 1.80
CA ARG A 111 11.35 16.04 2.09
C ARG A 111 10.06 15.22 2.19
N CYS A 112 9.03 15.71 2.88
CA CYS A 112 7.72 15.04 2.95
C CYS A 112 7.08 14.85 1.57
N VAL A 113 7.15 15.87 0.70
CA VAL A 113 6.65 15.81 -0.68
C VAL A 113 7.40 14.75 -1.48
N MET A 114 8.73 14.75 -1.42
CA MET A 114 9.54 13.73 -2.11
C MET A 114 9.29 12.33 -1.56
N MET A 115 9.11 12.17 -0.25
CA MET A 115 8.82 10.89 0.38
C MET A 115 7.45 10.35 -0.03
N ALA A 116 6.42 11.20 -0.08
CA ALA A 116 5.10 10.81 -0.59
C ALA A 116 5.17 10.26 -2.03
N LEU A 117 6.03 10.85 -2.87
CA LEU A 117 6.27 10.41 -4.25
C LEU A 117 7.17 9.18 -4.39
N VAL A 118 7.70 8.63 -3.29
CA VAL A 118 8.65 7.49 -3.32
C VAL A 118 8.15 6.31 -2.49
N HIS A 119 7.29 6.51 -1.50
CA HIS A 119 6.98 5.46 -0.51
C HIS A 119 6.42 4.17 -1.14
N ASP A 120 5.49 4.28 -2.10
CA ASP A 120 4.91 3.15 -2.84
C ASP A 120 5.62 2.86 -4.17
N LEU A 121 6.85 3.38 -4.38
CA LEU A 121 7.59 3.19 -5.63
C LEU A 121 7.81 1.71 -5.96
N ALA A 122 8.04 0.87 -4.94
CA ALA A 122 8.20 -0.57 -5.07
C ALA A 122 6.99 -1.26 -5.71
N GLU A 123 5.78 -0.71 -5.52
CA GLU A 123 4.54 -1.25 -6.07
C GLU A 123 4.50 -1.20 -7.61
N ALA A 124 5.38 -0.42 -8.24
CA ALA A 124 5.60 -0.47 -9.69
C ALA A 124 5.98 -1.89 -10.17
N HIS A 125 6.58 -2.70 -9.30
CA HIS A 125 6.95 -4.08 -9.58
C HIS A 125 6.12 -5.09 -8.78
N VAL A 126 5.96 -4.91 -7.47
CA VAL A 126 5.28 -5.89 -6.60
C VAL A 126 3.75 -5.79 -6.64
N GLY A 127 3.24 -4.66 -7.10
CA GLY A 127 1.83 -4.26 -7.04
C GLY A 127 1.33 -3.89 -5.63
N ASP A 128 0.13 -3.31 -5.55
CA ASP A 128 -0.53 -2.92 -4.29
C ASP A 128 -1.00 -4.18 -3.54
N ILE A 129 -0.12 -4.75 -2.70
CA ILE A 129 -0.39 -5.92 -1.86
C ILE A 129 -1.20 -5.48 -0.64
N THR A 130 -2.42 -5.97 -0.54
CA THR A 130 -3.38 -5.60 0.51
C THR A 130 -3.43 -6.60 1.67
N PRO A 131 -3.85 -6.19 2.88
CA PRO A 131 -3.89 -7.08 4.05
C PRO A 131 -4.73 -8.37 3.87
N VAL A 132 -5.77 -8.33 3.03
CA VAL A 132 -6.68 -9.47 2.77
C VAL A 132 -5.98 -10.59 2.00
N GLU A 133 -4.88 -10.30 1.31
CA GLU A 133 -4.11 -11.31 0.57
C GLU A 133 -3.30 -12.22 1.50
N GLY A 134 -3.23 -11.90 2.80
CA GLY A 134 -2.62 -12.75 3.81
C GLY A 134 -1.10 -12.87 3.71
N VAL A 135 -0.46 -12.05 2.86
CA VAL A 135 1.01 -11.95 2.79
C VAL A 135 1.52 -11.39 4.12
N PRO A 136 2.41 -12.11 4.85
CA PRO A 136 2.95 -11.61 6.11
C PRO A 136 3.68 -10.27 5.91
N PRO A 137 3.60 -9.31 6.84
CA PRO A 137 4.23 -8.00 6.68
C PRO A 137 5.73 -8.05 6.38
N HIS A 138 6.47 -8.99 6.98
CA HIS A 138 7.89 -9.16 6.71
C HIS A 138 8.18 -9.67 5.29
N VAL A 139 7.29 -10.49 4.72
CA VAL A 139 7.41 -10.96 3.34
C VAL A 139 7.09 -9.82 2.38
N LYS A 140 6.04 -9.04 2.63
CA LYS A 140 5.72 -7.83 1.85
C LYS A 140 6.92 -6.88 1.81
N HIS A 141 7.47 -6.55 2.98
CA HIS A 141 8.64 -5.67 3.09
C HIS A 141 9.85 -6.23 2.34
N GLN A 142 10.14 -7.54 2.44
CA GLN A 142 11.22 -8.16 1.68
C GLN A 142 11.03 -8.06 0.16
N LEU A 143 9.81 -8.24 -0.34
CA LEU A 143 9.51 -8.09 -1.76
C LEU A 143 9.71 -6.65 -2.23
N GLU A 144 9.26 -5.69 -1.43
CA GLU A 144 9.39 -4.26 -1.73
C GLU A 144 10.86 -3.81 -1.67
N GLU A 145 11.61 -4.29 -0.69
CA GLU A 145 13.06 -4.05 -0.57
C GLU A 145 13.82 -4.60 -1.78
N GLN A 146 13.52 -5.83 -2.21
CA GLN A 146 14.13 -6.44 -3.40
C GLN A 146 13.81 -5.66 -4.68
N ALA A 147 12.58 -5.16 -4.81
CA ALA A 147 12.18 -4.32 -5.93
C ALA A 147 12.98 -3.01 -5.93
N MET A 148 13.06 -2.33 -4.77
CA MET A 148 13.85 -1.11 -4.62
C MET A 148 15.33 -1.35 -4.94
N ASP A 149 15.93 -2.42 -4.43
CA ASP A 149 17.32 -2.76 -4.73
C ASP A 149 17.56 -3.00 -6.22
N SER A 150 16.62 -3.65 -6.92
CA SER A 150 16.69 -3.81 -8.37
C SER A 150 16.64 -2.46 -9.10
N PHE A 151 15.71 -1.57 -8.73
CA PHE A 151 15.59 -0.26 -9.38
C PHE A 151 16.86 0.56 -9.19
N LEU A 152 17.39 0.55 -7.97
CA LEU A 152 18.51 1.39 -7.57
C LEU A 152 19.86 0.85 -8.06
N ASN A 153 20.08 -0.46 -8.04
CA ASN A 153 21.37 -1.05 -8.40
C ASN A 153 21.48 -1.43 -9.87
N GLU A 154 20.37 -1.83 -10.52
CA GLU A 154 20.38 -2.28 -11.91
C GLU A 154 19.95 -1.18 -12.87
N MET A 155 18.83 -0.49 -12.60
CA MET A 155 18.32 0.54 -13.52
C MET A 155 18.97 1.91 -13.29
N LEU A 156 19.26 2.26 -12.03
CA LEU A 156 19.93 3.50 -11.63
C LEU A 156 21.36 3.26 -11.12
N GLY A 157 21.96 2.12 -11.49
CA GLY A 157 23.30 1.69 -11.02
C GLY A 157 24.46 2.57 -11.50
N GLY A 158 24.28 3.26 -12.63
CA GLY A 158 25.29 4.11 -13.27
C GLY A 158 25.79 5.25 -12.38
N ALA A 159 27.03 5.68 -12.60
CA ALA A 159 27.68 6.70 -11.79
C ALA A 159 26.99 8.07 -11.86
N GLY A 160 26.37 8.40 -13.00
CA GLY A 160 25.62 9.65 -13.18
C GLY A 160 24.34 9.72 -12.35
N ASN A 161 23.80 8.56 -11.92
CA ASN A 161 22.57 8.46 -11.14
C ASN A 161 22.80 8.39 -9.62
N LYS A 162 24.06 8.50 -9.16
CA LYS A 162 24.42 8.32 -7.74
C LYS A 162 23.53 9.12 -6.78
N ASP A 163 23.38 10.43 -7.03
CA ASP A 163 22.61 11.31 -6.14
C ASP A 163 21.11 10.98 -6.14
N ALA A 164 20.56 10.57 -7.29
CA ALA A 164 19.17 10.13 -7.40
C ALA A 164 18.95 8.82 -6.64
N ARG A 165 19.86 7.87 -6.80
CA ARG A 165 19.84 6.58 -6.10
C ARG A 165 19.88 6.75 -4.58
N GLU A 166 20.81 7.55 -4.08
CA GLU A 166 20.95 7.83 -2.65
C GLU A 166 19.70 8.53 -2.10
N ARG A 167 19.11 9.46 -2.88
CA ARG A 167 17.87 10.14 -2.50
C ARG A 167 16.68 9.20 -2.41
N PHE A 168 16.46 8.36 -3.42
CA PHE A 168 15.36 7.40 -3.40
C PHE A 168 15.49 6.39 -2.27
N ARG A 169 16.69 5.82 -2.06
CA ARG A 169 16.92 4.90 -0.94
C ARG A 169 16.65 5.57 0.40
N SER A 170 17.22 6.75 0.61
CA SER A 170 17.07 7.49 1.87
C SER A 170 15.60 7.81 2.20
N LEU A 171 14.80 8.19 1.20
CA LEU A 171 13.38 8.51 1.40
C LEU A 171 12.55 7.25 1.68
N TRP A 172 12.80 6.17 0.95
CA TRP A 172 12.08 4.90 1.14
C TRP A 172 12.39 4.28 2.51
N ASP A 173 13.67 4.22 2.89
CA ASP A 173 14.11 3.72 4.20
C ASP A 173 13.50 4.50 5.35
N GLU A 174 13.49 5.82 5.23
CA GLU A 174 12.94 6.67 6.28
C GLU A 174 11.43 6.46 6.44
N TYR A 175 10.70 6.34 5.33
CA TYR A 175 9.27 6.02 5.37
C TYR A 175 9.01 4.67 6.03
N GLU A 176 9.75 3.63 5.65
CA GLU A 176 9.57 2.27 6.19
C GLU A 176 9.91 2.20 7.69
N ALA A 177 10.98 2.88 8.12
CA ALA A 177 11.40 2.92 9.52
C ALA A 177 10.38 3.64 10.42
N ARG A 178 9.69 4.67 9.90
CA ARG A 178 8.70 5.49 10.62
C ARG A 178 9.24 6.10 11.92
N GLU A 179 10.49 6.57 11.90
CA GLU A 179 11.14 7.10 13.09
C GLU A 179 11.15 8.63 13.14
N THR A 180 11.30 9.28 11.99
CA THR A 180 11.40 10.74 11.86
C THR A 180 10.03 11.42 11.93
N PRO A 181 9.97 12.72 12.29
CA PRO A 181 8.75 13.51 12.20
C PRO A 181 8.12 13.50 10.79
N GLU A 182 8.95 13.60 9.76
CA GLU A 182 8.56 13.60 8.35
C GLU A 182 7.93 12.26 7.94
N SER A 183 8.58 11.12 8.24
CA SER A 183 8.00 9.79 7.91
C SER A 183 6.70 9.50 8.62
N LYS A 184 6.59 9.90 9.90
CA LYS A 184 5.33 9.79 10.66
C LYS A 184 4.22 10.64 10.04
N LEU A 185 4.54 11.87 9.64
CA LEU A 185 3.60 12.74 8.94
C LEU A 185 3.15 12.12 7.62
N VAL A 186 4.08 11.64 6.78
CA VAL A 186 3.74 11.05 5.48
C VAL A 186 2.91 9.78 5.68
N LYS A 187 3.14 9.01 6.75
CA LYS A 187 2.28 7.86 7.09
C LYS A 187 0.86 8.27 7.50
N ASP A 188 0.71 9.38 8.22
CA ASP A 188 -0.60 9.93 8.54
C ASP A 188 -1.31 10.49 7.29
N LEU A 189 -0.55 11.08 6.36
CA LEU A 189 -1.06 11.52 5.06
C LEU A 189 -1.60 10.34 4.25
N ASP A 190 -0.85 9.24 4.13
CA ASP A 190 -1.29 8.00 3.46
C ASP A 190 -2.64 7.51 4.04
N ARG A 191 -2.74 7.43 5.37
CA ARG A 191 -3.96 6.98 6.06
C ARG A 191 -5.16 7.88 5.84
N VAL A 192 -4.99 9.20 5.97
CA VAL A 192 -6.12 10.14 5.83
C VAL A 192 -6.52 10.30 4.36
N GLU A 193 -5.58 10.18 3.43
CA GLU A 193 -5.83 10.22 1.99
C GLU A 193 -6.70 9.02 1.58
N LEU A 194 -6.37 7.81 2.07
CA LEU A 194 -7.17 6.61 1.87
C LEU A 194 -8.61 6.79 2.37
N ALA A 195 -8.79 7.34 3.57
CA ALA A 195 -10.11 7.60 4.14
C ALA A 195 -10.87 8.68 3.34
N LEU A 196 -10.18 9.72 2.88
CA LEU A 196 -10.76 10.77 2.05
C LEU A 196 -11.26 10.20 0.73
N GLN A 197 -10.46 9.36 0.07
CA GLN A 197 -10.86 8.71 -1.18
C GLN A 197 -12.08 7.81 -0.98
N ALA A 198 -12.17 7.09 0.14
CA ALA A 198 -13.34 6.29 0.46
C ALA A 198 -14.61 7.14 0.53
N VAL A 199 -14.56 8.34 1.11
CA VAL A 199 -15.71 9.27 1.12
C VAL A 199 -16.06 9.74 -0.31
N GLU A 200 -15.06 10.05 -1.15
CA GLU A 200 -15.32 10.44 -2.55
C GLU A 200 -15.99 9.31 -3.35
N TYR A 201 -15.57 8.06 -3.15
CA TYR A 201 -16.21 6.92 -3.79
C TYR A 201 -17.60 6.63 -3.22
N GLU A 202 -17.78 6.67 -1.90
CA GLU A 202 -19.10 6.53 -1.28
C GLU A 202 -20.07 7.60 -1.79
N ARG A 203 -19.60 8.81 -2.07
CA ARG A 203 -20.39 9.92 -2.62
C ARG A 203 -20.75 9.75 -4.09
N SER A 204 -19.76 9.41 -4.91
CA SER A 204 -19.89 9.42 -6.37
C SER A 204 -20.40 8.10 -6.95
N GLN A 205 -20.33 7.01 -6.21
CA GLN A 205 -20.68 5.67 -6.67
C GLN A 205 -21.71 5.01 -5.77
N ASP A 206 -22.49 4.10 -6.35
CA ASP A 206 -23.46 3.28 -5.63
C ASP A 206 -22.77 2.09 -4.95
N ILE A 207 -22.01 2.40 -3.89
CA ILE A 207 -21.27 1.42 -3.09
C ILE A 207 -21.95 1.28 -1.73
N GLN A 208 -22.06 0.04 -1.24
CA GLN A 208 -22.74 -0.24 0.02
C GLN A 208 -22.06 0.42 1.21
N SER A 209 -20.76 0.14 1.41
CA SER A 209 -19.95 0.69 2.48
C SER A 209 -18.46 0.52 2.19
N LEU A 210 -17.65 1.52 2.53
CA LEU A 210 -16.19 1.44 2.57
C LEU A 210 -15.66 1.55 4.00
N SER A 211 -16.48 1.27 5.01
CA SER A 211 -16.10 1.33 6.44
C SER A 211 -14.78 0.63 6.81
N PRO A 212 -14.41 -0.54 6.23
CA PRO A 212 -13.12 -1.18 6.54
C PRO A 212 -11.89 -0.29 6.31
N PHE A 213 -11.93 0.62 5.34
CA PHE A 213 -10.83 1.55 5.05
C PHE A 213 -10.62 2.59 6.16
N PHE A 214 -11.65 2.89 6.95
CA PHE A 214 -11.56 3.80 8.10
C PHE A 214 -11.01 3.08 9.34
N ILE A 215 -11.40 1.82 9.55
CA ILE A 215 -10.98 1.01 10.71
C ILE A 215 -9.46 0.85 10.76
N GLY A 216 -8.83 0.58 9.61
CA GLY A 216 -7.38 0.37 9.52
C GLY A 216 -6.54 1.66 9.44
N SER A 217 -7.16 2.84 9.35
CA SER A 217 -6.46 4.11 9.07
C SER A 217 -6.66 5.14 10.19
N ILE A 218 -7.90 5.59 10.39
CA ILE A 218 -8.27 6.74 11.22
C ILE A 218 -7.83 6.63 12.69
N PRO A 219 -7.93 5.47 13.37
CA PRO A 219 -7.49 5.36 14.76
C PRO A 219 -6.00 5.58 14.95
N HIS A 220 -5.19 5.39 13.92
CA HIS A 220 -3.74 5.39 14.03
C HIS A 220 -3.08 6.74 13.74
N LEU A 221 -3.86 7.78 13.45
CA LEU A 221 -3.35 9.12 13.17
C LEU A 221 -2.70 9.74 14.41
N GLU A 222 -1.51 10.32 14.25
CA GLU A 222 -0.70 10.87 15.34
C GLU A 222 -0.57 12.40 15.28
N ASN A 223 -0.49 12.96 14.07
CA ASN A 223 -0.30 14.39 13.85
C ASN A 223 -1.59 15.18 14.15
N PRO A 224 -1.56 16.20 15.03
CA PRO A 224 -2.76 16.95 15.43
C PRO A 224 -3.50 17.64 14.27
N THR A 225 -2.76 18.14 13.27
CA THR A 225 -3.38 18.77 12.09
C THR A 225 -4.14 17.73 11.28
N ILE A 226 -3.53 16.56 11.07
CA ILE A 226 -4.16 15.47 10.32
C ILE A 226 -5.35 14.88 11.08
N GLN A 227 -5.25 14.74 12.41
CA GLN A 227 -6.37 14.34 13.26
C GLN A 227 -7.55 15.29 13.07
N LYS A 228 -7.32 16.60 13.04
CA LYS A 228 -8.39 17.58 12.81
C LYS A 228 -9.03 17.46 11.42
N TRP A 229 -8.23 17.18 10.38
CA TRP A 229 -8.76 16.89 9.03
C TRP A 229 -9.63 15.63 9.05
N ALA A 230 -9.16 14.56 9.69
CA ALA A 230 -9.89 13.31 9.84
C ALA A 230 -11.19 13.47 10.63
N GLU A 231 -11.20 14.24 11.74
CA GLU A 231 -12.41 14.54 12.49
C GLU A 231 -13.47 15.22 11.61
N THR A 232 -13.03 16.18 10.80
CA THR A 232 -13.91 16.90 9.87
C THR A 232 -14.44 15.96 8.78
N LEU A 233 -13.59 15.12 8.21
CA LEU A 233 -13.94 14.11 7.21
C LEU A 233 -14.93 13.07 7.76
N MET A 234 -14.73 12.61 9.00
CA MET A 234 -15.63 11.65 9.66
C MET A 234 -17.02 12.26 9.88
N GLU A 235 -17.09 13.56 10.21
CA GLU A 235 -18.37 14.26 10.30
C GLU A 235 -19.04 14.45 8.94
N GLU A 236 -18.27 14.79 7.90
CA GLU A 236 -18.76 14.86 6.52
C GLU A 236 -19.34 13.52 6.04
N ARG A 237 -18.65 12.42 6.33
CA ARG A 237 -19.14 11.06 6.06
C ARG A 237 -20.41 10.75 6.83
N ARG A 238 -20.47 11.08 8.13
CA ARG A 238 -21.67 10.88 8.96
C ARG A 238 -22.88 11.58 8.33
N GLN A 239 -22.70 12.82 7.88
CA GLN A 239 -23.75 13.61 7.22
C GLN A 239 -24.17 13.01 5.87
N LEU A 240 -23.21 12.52 5.08
CA LEU A 240 -23.48 11.82 3.83
C LEU A 240 -24.38 10.60 4.06
N TRP A 241 -24.07 9.78 5.06
CA TRP A 241 -24.85 8.58 5.39
C TRP A 241 -26.20 8.92 6.03
N ALA A 242 -26.28 9.98 6.84
CA ALA A 242 -27.55 10.48 7.37
C ALA A 242 -28.49 10.97 6.29
N SER A 243 -27.97 11.65 5.27
CA SER A 243 -28.78 12.06 4.11
C SER A 243 -29.39 10.89 3.33
N ARG A 244 -28.87 9.67 3.52
CA ARG A 244 -29.35 8.42 2.94
C ARG A 244 -30.30 7.65 3.88
N GLY A 245 -30.50 8.11 5.12
CA GLY A 245 -31.23 7.39 6.17
C GLY A 245 -30.55 6.09 6.61
N ARG A 246 -29.21 6.02 6.50
CA ARG A 246 -28.38 4.83 6.80
C ARG A 246 -27.41 5.06 7.96
N GLU A 247 -27.73 5.95 8.88
CA GLU A 247 -26.88 6.32 10.03
C GLU A 247 -26.49 5.11 10.88
N LYS A 248 -27.44 4.20 11.11
CA LYS A 248 -27.19 3.02 11.94
C LYS A 248 -26.18 2.08 11.28
N GLU A 249 -26.28 1.89 9.97
CA GLU A 249 -25.36 1.04 9.22
C GLU A 249 -23.94 1.64 9.18
N GLU A 250 -23.85 2.96 9.05
CA GLU A 250 -22.58 3.69 9.13
C GLU A 250 -21.88 3.43 10.48
N GLN A 251 -22.62 3.60 11.57
CA GLN A 251 -22.11 3.41 12.94
C GLN A 251 -21.72 1.96 13.22
N ASP A 252 -22.57 1.01 12.83
CA ASP A 252 -22.31 -0.43 12.99
C ASP A 252 -21.06 -0.84 12.18
N GLY A 253 -20.92 -0.30 10.96
CA GLY A 253 -19.79 -0.56 10.08
C GLY A 253 -18.47 0.02 10.59
N LEU A 254 -18.48 1.16 11.28
CA LEU A 254 -17.28 1.77 11.86
C LEU A 254 -16.81 1.10 13.16
N GLN A 255 -17.64 0.27 13.81
CA GLN A 255 -17.26 -0.45 15.04
C GLN A 255 -16.69 0.46 16.16
N GLY A 256 -17.17 1.70 16.25
CA GLY A 256 -16.70 2.67 17.26
C GLY A 256 -15.32 3.28 17.00
N VAL A 257 -14.84 3.27 15.75
CA VAL A 257 -13.65 4.02 15.32
C VAL A 257 -13.70 5.47 15.81
N THR A 258 -12.60 5.92 16.43
CA THR A 258 -12.38 7.32 16.79
C THR A 258 -11.04 7.78 16.27
N VAL A 259 -10.90 9.08 16.00
CA VAL A 259 -9.65 9.65 15.46
C VAL A 259 -8.55 9.58 16.52
N GLY A 260 -7.38 9.08 16.15
CA GLY A 260 -6.20 9.07 17.01
C GLY A 260 -6.35 8.25 18.30
N SER A 261 -7.21 7.22 18.30
CA SER A 261 -7.32 6.31 19.43
C SER A 261 -5.95 5.67 19.70
N LYS A 262 -5.39 5.87 20.89
CA LYS A 262 -4.30 5.02 21.35
C LYS A 262 -4.87 3.60 21.49
N VAL A 263 -4.63 2.76 20.49
CA VAL A 263 -4.83 1.32 20.62
C VAL A 263 -4.01 0.92 21.85
N LYS A 264 -4.68 0.59 22.96
CA LYS A 264 -4.03 -0.10 24.06
C LYS A 264 -3.48 -1.38 23.43
N LYS A 265 -2.16 -1.47 23.25
CA LYS A 265 -1.53 -2.77 22.98
C LYS A 265 -2.11 -3.73 24.02
N PRO A 266 -2.73 -4.85 23.62
CA PRO A 266 -3.07 -5.86 24.61
C PRO A 266 -1.77 -6.23 25.32
N ASN A 267 -1.78 -6.13 26.64
CA ASN A 267 -0.66 -6.50 27.48
C ASN A 267 -0.25 -7.96 27.15
N GLY A 268 0.98 -8.14 26.66
CA GLY A 268 1.69 -9.41 26.65
C GLY A 268 1.20 -10.45 25.63
N ILE A 269 2.01 -10.68 24.61
CA ILE A 269 2.79 -11.90 24.32
C ILE A 269 3.83 -11.52 23.26
#